data_AF-A0A9E5WSI8-F1
#
_entry.id   AF-A0A9E5WSI8-F1
#
_cell.length_a   1.000
_cell.length_b   1.000
_cell.length_c   1.000
_cell.angle_alpha   90.00
_cell.angle_beta   90.00
_cell.angle_gamma   90.00
#
_symmetry.space_group_name_H-M   'P 1'
#
loop_
_entity.id
_entity.type
_entity.pdbx_description
1 polymer ?
#
loop_
_entity_poly.entity_id
_entity_poly.type
_entity_poly.pdbx_seq_one_letter_code
_entity_poly.pdbx_strand_id
1 'polypeptide(L)'
;MDTVQAEAILINAIEKTRPRWEQYNESWSNIDTVFIVRGYEQQGFQMFKMADLLEERGVLSIERLGVILCRIPHAGAYDRQFAGSLSSELYSRLRNGACGQEGSRFEDAIREFLGRKIGSPGRTMWKLLYQMLQACSHLRTRYSSSFANYVLCKYAHHVGRGHVSDNDFLSLTPSAWQSFLKVMRPWNELAGIGPNAFDFIFGDITEAVFARDSFKFDSANRHFLQVAGISALIQPFDREETIRFLKSLALPYTLREINKGMYTYCSITEGHNYGFFRNPARCVLCDVRDICAKNF
;
A
#
# COMPACT_ATOMS: atom_id res chain seq x y z
N MET A 1 -13.85 16.71 -25.85
CA MET A 1 -12.67 16.09 -25.24
C MET A 1 -11.63 15.89 -26.32
N ASP A 2 -10.53 16.61 -26.21
CA ASP A 2 -9.31 16.45 -27.00
C ASP A 2 -8.09 16.32 -26.07
N THR A 3 -6.89 16.19 -26.63
CA THR A 3 -5.66 16.01 -25.84
C THR A 3 -5.33 17.23 -24.99
N VAL A 4 -5.56 18.45 -25.49
CA VAL A 4 -5.30 19.71 -24.75
C VAL A 4 -6.20 19.81 -23.53
N GLN A 5 -7.49 19.46 -23.68
CA GLN A 5 -8.44 19.38 -22.58
C GLN A 5 -8.04 18.31 -21.56
N ALA A 6 -7.61 17.14 -22.03
CA ALA A 6 -7.17 16.05 -21.15
C ALA A 6 -5.93 16.45 -20.33
N GLU A 7 -4.93 17.09 -20.95
CA GLU A 7 -3.73 17.61 -20.29
C GLU A 7 -4.09 18.60 -19.19
N ALA A 8 -4.93 19.61 -19.49
CA ALA A 8 -5.34 20.61 -18.53
C ALA A 8 -6.06 20.01 -17.32
N ILE A 9 -6.95 19.02 -17.55
CA ILE A 9 -7.66 18.31 -16.47
C ILE A 9 -6.68 17.52 -15.59
N LEU A 10 -5.74 16.82 -16.19
CA LEU A 10 -4.74 16.03 -15.46
C LEU A 10 -3.81 16.91 -14.64
N ILE A 11 -3.27 17.99 -15.23
CA ILE A 11 -2.42 18.95 -14.53
C ILE A 11 -3.16 19.55 -13.33
N ASN A 12 -4.39 20.03 -13.53
CA ASN A 12 -5.20 20.56 -12.45
C ASN A 12 -5.41 19.52 -11.33
N ALA A 13 -5.73 18.28 -11.68
CA ALA A 13 -5.94 17.24 -10.68
C ALA A 13 -4.68 16.97 -9.86
N ILE A 14 -3.52 16.88 -10.51
CA ILE A 14 -2.22 16.63 -9.88
C ILE A 14 -1.83 17.80 -8.96
N GLU A 15 -1.88 19.03 -9.46
CA GLU A 15 -1.50 20.24 -8.71
C GLU A 15 -2.42 20.48 -7.52
N LYS A 16 -3.74 20.42 -7.72
CA LYS A 16 -4.72 20.68 -6.65
C LYS A 16 -4.57 19.71 -5.48
N THR A 17 -4.17 18.48 -5.77
CA THR A 17 -4.05 17.41 -4.77
C THR A 17 -2.62 17.19 -4.29
N ARG A 18 -1.63 17.91 -4.84
CA ARG A 18 -0.20 17.81 -4.47
C ARG A 18 0.05 17.84 -2.97
N PRO A 19 -0.47 18.82 -2.21
CA PRO A 19 -0.21 18.89 -0.77
C PRO A 19 -0.61 17.63 -0.02
N ARG A 20 -1.56 16.85 -0.56
CA ARG A 20 -2.01 15.60 0.03
C ARG A 20 -1.24 14.40 -0.49
N TRP A 21 -1.06 14.25 -1.80
CA TRP A 21 -0.41 13.03 -2.30
C TRP A 21 1.10 13.00 -2.08
N GLU A 22 1.76 14.15 -1.87
CA GLU A 22 3.15 14.20 -1.44
C GLU A 22 3.33 13.60 -0.04
N GLN A 23 2.32 13.67 0.82
CA GLN A 23 2.34 13.04 2.15
C GLN A 23 2.34 11.50 2.07
N TYR A 24 2.04 10.93 0.90
CA TYR A 24 2.13 9.47 0.70
C TYR A 24 3.55 9.02 0.39
N ASN A 25 4.49 9.94 0.14
CA ASN A 25 5.88 9.60 -0.15
C ASN A 25 6.55 8.96 1.07
N GLU A 26 7.34 7.93 0.80
CA GLU A 26 8.10 7.19 1.80
C GLU A 26 9.58 7.16 1.40
N SER A 27 10.44 6.96 2.39
CA SER A 27 11.85 6.70 2.17
C SER A 27 12.13 5.20 2.27
N TRP A 28 13.07 4.72 1.46
CA TRP A 28 13.64 3.38 1.58
C TRP A 28 14.17 3.09 2.98
N SER A 29 14.72 4.09 3.68
CA SER A 29 15.18 3.95 5.07
C SER A 29 14.08 3.51 6.05
N ASN A 30 12.80 3.75 5.72
CA ASN A 30 11.65 3.37 6.52
C ASN A 30 10.94 2.09 6.02
N ILE A 31 11.51 1.40 5.02
CA ILE A 31 10.81 0.34 4.29
C ILE A 31 10.27 -0.79 5.18
N ASP A 32 10.92 -1.08 6.30
CA ASP A 32 10.49 -2.13 7.23
C ASP A 32 9.17 -1.76 7.94
N THR A 33 9.00 -0.49 8.32
CA THR A 33 7.72 0.03 8.84
C THR A 33 6.69 0.14 7.72
N VAL A 34 7.10 0.62 6.54
CA VAL A 34 6.23 0.71 5.35
C VAL A 34 5.67 -0.67 4.98
N PHE A 35 6.49 -1.72 5.06
CA PHE A 35 6.07 -3.11 4.85
C PHE A 35 4.95 -3.50 5.81
N ILE A 36 5.08 -3.21 7.11
CA ILE A 36 4.04 -3.51 8.10
C ILE A 36 2.76 -2.72 7.82
N VAL A 37 2.89 -1.41 7.65
CA VAL A 37 1.72 -0.53 7.52
C VAL A 37 0.99 -0.79 6.21
N ARG A 38 1.69 -0.75 5.08
CA ARG A 38 1.09 -0.84 3.75
C ARG A 38 0.83 -2.26 3.31
N GLY A 39 1.69 -3.19 3.73
CA GLY A 39 1.50 -4.60 3.46
C GLY A 39 0.19 -5.11 4.04
N TYR A 40 -0.29 -4.56 5.16
CA TYR A 40 -1.51 -4.99 5.84
C TYR A 40 -2.67 -3.98 5.80
N GLU A 41 -2.50 -2.84 5.12
CA GLU A 41 -3.59 -1.92 4.73
C GLU A 41 -4.41 -2.54 3.58
N GLN A 42 -5.30 -3.47 3.92
CA GLN A 42 -6.04 -4.26 2.94
C GLN A 42 -7.48 -4.53 3.38
N GLN A 43 -8.39 -4.70 2.40
CA GLN A 43 -9.76 -5.19 2.63
C GLN A 43 -10.55 -4.40 3.69
N GLY A 44 -10.35 -3.09 3.74
CA GLY A 44 -10.99 -2.18 4.68
C GLY A 44 -10.37 -2.13 6.07
N PHE A 45 -9.35 -2.95 6.35
CA PHE A 45 -8.57 -2.80 7.57
C PHE A 45 -7.64 -1.58 7.47
N GLN A 46 -7.88 -0.62 8.37
CA GLN A 46 -7.13 0.63 8.49
C GLN A 46 -5.88 0.41 9.36
N MET A 47 -4.92 -0.34 8.83
CA MET A 47 -3.64 -0.64 9.48
C MET A 47 -2.86 0.64 9.82
N PHE A 48 -2.95 1.69 9.00
CA PHE A 48 -2.29 2.97 9.31
C PHE A 48 -2.71 3.55 10.68
N LYS A 49 -3.96 3.36 11.10
CA LYS A 49 -4.42 3.80 12.42
C LYS A 49 -4.06 2.83 13.55
N MET A 50 -3.92 1.55 13.22
CA MET A 50 -3.42 0.56 14.17
C MET A 50 -1.93 0.77 14.43
N ALA A 51 -1.18 1.18 13.42
CA ALA A 51 0.24 1.44 13.49
C ALA A 51 0.58 2.45 14.59
N ASP A 52 -0.16 3.56 14.68
CA ASP A 52 0.00 4.55 15.76
C ASP A 52 -0.07 3.91 17.15
N LEU A 53 -1.06 3.04 17.39
CA LEU A 53 -1.20 2.34 18.67
C LEU A 53 -0.05 1.34 18.92
N LEU A 54 0.39 0.65 17.87
CA LEU A 54 1.53 -0.28 17.97
C LEU A 54 2.83 0.48 18.26
N GLU A 55 3.00 1.69 17.70
CA GLU A 55 4.15 2.55 17.95
C GLU A 55 4.12 3.11 19.38
N GLU A 56 2.99 3.63 19.84
CA GLU A 56 2.79 4.11 21.22
C GLU A 56 3.07 3.02 22.26
N ARG A 57 2.78 1.75 21.93
CA ARG A 57 3.07 0.60 22.78
C ARG A 57 4.48 0.05 22.58
N GLY A 58 5.26 0.64 21.68
CA GLY A 58 6.64 0.26 21.39
C GLY A 58 6.76 -1.16 20.83
N VAL A 59 5.80 -1.59 20.01
CA VAL A 59 5.77 -2.93 19.38
C VAL A 59 5.82 -2.87 17.84
N LEU A 60 5.73 -1.69 17.22
CA LEU A 60 5.76 -1.52 15.77
C LEU A 60 7.17 -1.72 15.20
N SER A 61 7.63 -2.97 15.12
CA SER A 61 8.79 -3.36 14.32
C SER A 61 8.72 -4.84 13.94
N ILE A 62 9.40 -5.22 12.86
CA ILE A 62 9.46 -6.62 12.42
C ILE A 62 10.04 -7.51 13.52
N GLU A 63 11.06 -7.03 14.23
CA GLU A 63 11.69 -7.75 15.33
C GLU A 63 10.68 -8.02 16.46
N ARG A 64 10.00 -6.98 16.93
CA ARG A 64 9.09 -7.05 18.09
C ARG A 64 7.81 -7.81 17.78
N LEU A 65 7.24 -7.62 16.60
CA LEU A 65 6.10 -8.42 16.15
C LEU A 65 6.52 -9.87 15.90
N GLY A 66 7.71 -10.08 15.36
CA GLY A 66 8.24 -11.40 15.00
C GLY A 66 8.56 -12.31 16.20
N VAL A 67 8.78 -11.78 17.40
CA VAL A 67 8.97 -12.62 18.60
C VAL A 67 7.66 -13.21 19.14
N ILE A 68 6.50 -12.62 18.81
CA ILE A 68 5.21 -12.97 19.43
C ILE A 68 4.85 -14.44 19.15
N LEU A 69 5.00 -14.88 17.90
CA LEU A 69 4.66 -16.26 17.52
C LEU A 69 5.74 -17.29 17.87
N CYS A 70 6.97 -16.87 18.21
CA CYS A 70 8.04 -17.82 18.51
C CYS A 70 7.77 -18.70 19.74
N ARG A 71 6.85 -18.27 20.61
CA ARG A 71 6.45 -19.01 21.82
C ARG A 71 5.15 -19.80 21.64
N ILE A 72 4.63 -19.86 20.41
CA ILE A 72 3.37 -20.51 20.10
C ILE A 72 3.66 -21.77 19.25
N PRO A 73 3.25 -22.97 19.71
CA PRO A 73 3.45 -24.21 18.95
C PRO A 73 2.67 -24.28 17.61
N HIS A 74 1.74 -23.35 17.41
CA HIS A 74 0.84 -23.31 16.27
C HIS A 74 1.37 -22.35 15.20
N ALA A 75 2.22 -22.89 14.30
CA ALA A 75 2.73 -22.18 13.13
C ALA A 75 1.95 -22.52 11.84
N GLY A 76 0.64 -22.75 11.97
CA GLY A 76 -0.24 -23.16 10.86
C GLY A 76 -0.83 -21.98 10.09
N ALA A 77 -1.56 -22.29 9.01
CA ALA A 77 -2.42 -21.33 8.32
C ALA A 77 -3.41 -20.67 9.30
N TYR A 78 -3.96 -19.51 8.92
CA TYR A 78 -4.94 -18.81 9.77
C TYR A 78 -6.13 -19.71 10.12
N ASP A 79 -6.34 -19.90 11.43
CA ASP A 79 -7.49 -20.55 12.00
C ASP A 79 -8.32 -19.53 12.80
N ARG A 80 -9.61 -19.45 12.50
CA ARG A 80 -10.53 -18.51 13.14
C ARG A 80 -10.79 -18.83 14.62
N GLN A 81 -10.85 -20.11 15.00
CA GLN A 81 -11.01 -20.50 16.41
C GLN A 81 -9.75 -20.16 17.21
N PHE A 82 -8.59 -20.21 16.57
CA PHE A 82 -7.32 -19.88 17.21
C PHE A 82 -7.08 -18.36 17.32
N ALA A 83 -7.28 -17.60 16.23
CA ALA A 83 -6.85 -16.20 16.10
C ALA A 83 -7.96 -15.22 15.66
N GLY A 84 -9.24 -15.61 15.73
CA GLY A 84 -10.34 -14.86 15.12
C GLY A 84 -11.08 -13.86 16.01
N SER A 85 -10.70 -13.66 17.28
CA SER A 85 -11.33 -12.68 18.18
C SER A 85 -10.55 -12.48 19.48
N LEU A 86 -10.84 -11.43 20.26
CA LEU A 86 -10.22 -11.22 21.59
C LEU A 86 -10.43 -12.36 22.60
N SER A 87 -11.40 -13.24 22.37
CA SER A 87 -11.67 -14.43 23.19
C SER A 87 -11.03 -15.70 22.64
N SER A 88 -10.38 -15.64 21.47
CA SER A 88 -9.74 -16.81 20.88
C SER A 88 -8.45 -17.18 21.60
N GLU A 89 -7.98 -18.41 21.40
CA GLU A 89 -6.85 -18.97 22.16
C GLU A 89 -5.58 -18.10 22.07
N LEU A 90 -5.25 -17.61 20.87
CA LEU A 90 -4.12 -16.71 20.65
C LEU A 90 -4.19 -15.50 21.60
N TYR A 91 -5.29 -14.76 21.61
CA TYR A 91 -5.41 -13.52 22.39
C TYR A 91 -5.50 -13.78 23.90
N SER A 92 -6.07 -14.91 24.31
CA SER A 92 -5.97 -15.38 25.70
C SER A 92 -4.51 -15.60 26.12
N ARG A 93 -3.71 -16.26 25.27
CA ARG A 93 -2.27 -16.48 25.50
C ARG A 93 -1.47 -15.18 25.52
N LEU A 94 -1.78 -14.23 24.62
CA LEU A 94 -1.15 -12.90 24.60
C LEU A 94 -1.42 -12.13 25.91
N ARG A 95 -2.68 -12.09 26.33
CA ARG A 95 -3.12 -11.39 27.55
C ARG A 95 -2.47 -11.98 28.81
N ASN A 96 -2.37 -13.30 28.88
CA ASN A 96 -1.77 -14.00 30.03
C ASN A 96 -0.23 -14.02 29.99
N GLY A 97 0.41 -13.31 29.05
CA GLY A 97 1.86 -13.16 28.99
C GLY A 97 2.63 -14.36 28.42
N ALA A 98 1.95 -15.39 27.91
CA ALA A 98 2.60 -16.58 27.35
C ALA A 98 3.49 -16.25 26.13
N CYS A 99 3.20 -15.14 25.44
CA CYS A 99 3.96 -14.66 24.29
C CYS A 99 4.93 -13.52 24.64
N GLY A 100 5.24 -13.32 25.93
CA GLY A 100 6.11 -12.25 26.42
C GLY A 100 5.47 -10.86 26.40
N GLN A 101 6.24 -9.84 26.79
CA GLN A 101 5.76 -8.46 26.93
C GLN A 101 5.28 -7.87 25.59
N GLU A 102 5.95 -8.18 24.48
CA GLU A 102 5.52 -7.74 23.14
C GLU A 102 4.13 -8.28 22.80
N GLY A 103 3.83 -9.53 23.18
CA GLY A 103 2.51 -10.13 22.99
C GLY A 103 1.41 -9.43 23.80
N SER A 104 1.69 -9.11 25.07
CA SER A 104 0.76 -8.35 25.92
C SER A 104 0.47 -6.96 25.34
N ARG A 105 1.52 -6.21 24.97
CA ARG A 105 1.41 -4.88 24.38
C ARG A 105 0.67 -4.89 23.03
N PHE A 106 0.88 -5.91 22.22
CA PHE A 106 0.14 -6.10 20.97
C PHE A 106 -1.36 -6.35 21.21
N GLU A 107 -1.73 -7.18 22.19
CA GLU A 107 -3.12 -7.39 22.56
C GLU A 107 -3.77 -6.13 23.14
N ASP A 108 -3.02 -5.38 23.96
CA ASP A 108 -3.46 -4.09 24.51
C ASP A 108 -3.80 -3.09 23.38
N ALA A 109 -2.93 -2.97 22.37
CA ALA A 109 -3.16 -2.10 21.21
C ALA A 109 -4.44 -2.50 20.45
N ILE A 110 -4.68 -3.80 20.24
CA ILE A 110 -5.88 -4.28 19.55
C ILE A 110 -7.14 -4.02 20.37
N ARG A 111 -7.09 -4.27 21.67
CA ARG A 111 -8.20 -4.01 22.59
C ARG A 111 -8.55 -2.53 22.61
N GLU A 112 -7.56 -1.65 22.60
CA GLU A 112 -7.78 -0.21 22.48
C GLU A 112 -8.38 0.19 21.13
N PHE A 113 -7.83 -0.32 20.02
CA PHE A 113 -8.33 -0.06 18.67
C PHE A 113 -9.82 -0.39 18.55
N LEU A 114 -10.22 -1.55 19.09
CA LEU A 114 -11.60 -2.02 19.10
C LEU A 114 -12.49 -1.24 20.08
N GLY A 115 -12.00 -1.01 21.30
CA GLY A 115 -12.74 -0.32 22.36
C GLY A 115 -13.03 1.15 22.03
N ARG A 116 -12.05 1.85 21.45
CA ARG A 116 -12.16 3.26 21.03
C ARG A 116 -12.75 3.44 19.62
N LYS A 117 -13.00 2.34 18.88
CA LYS A 117 -13.51 2.37 17.50
C LYS A 117 -12.67 3.25 16.57
N ILE A 118 -11.34 3.17 16.69
CA ILE A 118 -10.39 4.05 15.96
C ILE A 118 -10.49 3.84 14.44
N GLY A 119 -10.85 2.64 13.99
CA GLY A 119 -11.16 2.36 12.59
C GLY A 119 -12.40 1.52 12.40
N SER A 120 -12.50 0.91 11.21
CA SER A 120 -13.61 0.01 10.82
C SER A 120 -13.13 -1.44 10.78
N PRO A 121 -12.94 -2.11 11.94
CA PRO A 121 -12.42 -3.47 12.00
C PRO A 121 -13.40 -4.46 11.34
N GLY A 122 -13.10 -4.86 10.10
CA GLY A 122 -13.80 -5.93 9.41
C GLY A 122 -13.39 -7.32 9.93
N ARG A 123 -14.12 -8.36 9.51
CA ARG A 123 -13.78 -9.77 9.85
C ARG A 123 -12.38 -10.18 9.38
N THR A 124 -11.87 -9.51 8.35
CA THR A 124 -10.57 -9.73 7.72
C THR A 124 -9.40 -9.21 8.57
N MET A 125 -9.64 -8.26 9.48
CA MET A 125 -8.63 -7.71 10.39
C MET A 125 -7.90 -8.82 11.16
N TRP A 126 -8.64 -9.74 11.77
CA TRP A 126 -8.07 -10.83 12.57
C TRP A 126 -7.10 -11.71 11.78
N LYS A 127 -7.47 -12.01 10.54
CA LYS A 127 -6.62 -12.76 9.61
C LYS A 127 -5.37 -11.96 9.26
N LEU A 128 -5.50 -10.68 8.94
CA LEU A 128 -4.37 -9.82 8.56
C LEU A 128 -3.40 -9.63 9.73
N LEU A 129 -3.88 -9.41 10.96
CA LEU A 129 -3.06 -9.32 12.15
C LEU A 129 -2.25 -10.60 12.39
N TYR A 130 -2.90 -11.77 12.29
CA TYR A 130 -2.20 -13.03 12.45
C TYR A 130 -1.15 -13.24 11.34
N GLN A 131 -1.51 -12.97 10.08
CA GLN A 131 -0.60 -13.07 8.95
C GLN A 131 0.58 -12.09 9.04
N MET A 132 0.37 -10.90 9.59
CA MET A 132 1.43 -9.93 9.89
C MET A 132 2.44 -10.49 10.88
N LEU A 133 1.96 -11.10 11.97
CA LEU A 133 2.85 -11.76 12.93
C LEU A 133 3.62 -12.92 12.28
N GLN A 134 2.99 -13.70 11.41
CA GLN A 134 3.65 -14.79 10.67
C GLN A 134 4.76 -14.27 9.75
N ALA A 135 4.49 -13.24 8.96
CA ALA A 135 5.49 -12.66 8.06
C ALA A 135 6.63 -12.01 8.86
N CYS A 136 6.33 -11.28 9.93
CA CYS A 136 7.36 -10.70 10.79
C CYS A 136 8.23 -11.77 11.46
N SER A 137 7.64 -12.89 11.89
CA SER A 137 8.40 -14.02 12.43
C SER A 137 9.32 -14.64 11.38
N HIS A 138 8.86 -14.80 10.13
CA HIS A 138 9.68 -15.29 9.02
C HIS A 138 10.86 -14.34 8.72
N LEU A 139 10.59 -13.05 8.60
CA LEU A 139 11.61 -12.01 8.36
C LEU A 139 12.63 -11.94 9.50
N ARG A 140 12.17 -12.03 10.75
CA ARG A 140 13.05 -12.10 11.92
C ARG A 140 13.98 -13.31 11.86
N THR A 141 13.43 -14.50 11.61
CA THR A 141 14.22 -15.74 11.65
C THR A 141 15.19 -15.88 10.47
N ARG A 142 14.85 -15.37 9.29
CA ARG A 142 15.62 -15.64 8.06
C ARG A 142 16.30 -14.43 7.44
N TYR A 143 15.91 -13.21 7.82
CA TYR A 143 16.32 -11.98 7.15
C TYR A 143 16.67 -10.87 8.14
N SER A 144 17.13 -11.23 9.34
CA SER A 144 17.61 -10.29 10.36
C SER A 144 16.58 -9.22 10.73
N SER A 145 15.30 -9.59 10.76
CA SER A 145 14.20 -8.68 11.08
C SER A 145 14.05 -7.50 10.09
N SER A 146 14.48 -7.66 8.83
CA SER A 146 14.38 -6.60 7.83
C SER A 146 13.73 -7.09 6.54
N PHE A 147 12.70 -6.37 6.11
CA PHE A 147 12.08 -6.52 4.80
C PHE A 147 13.02 -6.01 3.70
N ALA A 148 13.78 -4.94 3.95
CA ALA A 148 14.83 -4.47 3.04
C ALA A 148 15.81 -5.61 2.70
N ASN A 149 16.40 -6.22 3.74
CA ASN A 149 17.32 -7.34 3.61
C ASN A 149 16.67 -8.53 2.90
N TYR A 150 15.40 -8.83 3.23
CA TYR A 150 14.64 -9.85 2.54
C TYR A 150 14.58 -9.63 1.02
N VAL A 151 14.19 -8.44 0.57
CA VAL A 151 14.05 -8.18 -0.87
C VAL A 151 15.41 -8.12 -1.56
N LEU A 152 16.43 -7.55 -0.92
CA LEU A 152 17.81 -7.53 -1.43
C LEU A 152 18.36 -8.96 -1.60
N CYS A 153 18.18 -9.84 -0.61
CA CYS A 153 18.56 -11.25 -0.73
C CYS A 153 17.84 -11.97 -1.88
N LYS A 154 16.52 -11.72 -2.05
CA LYS A 154 15.76 -12.30 -3.17
C LYS A 154 16.25 -11.80 -4.51
N TYR A 155 16.55 -10.51 -4.61
CA TYR A 155 17.04 -9.93 -5.84
C TYR A 155 18.47 -10.37 -6.16
N ALA A 156 19.37 -10.41 -5.17
CA ALA A 156 20.72 -10.96 -5.30
C ALA A 156 20.70 -12.38 -5.85
N HIS A 157 19.82 -13.24 -5.33
CA HIS A 157 19.61 -14.59 -5.85
C HIS A 157 19.12 -14.59 -7.30
N HIS A 158 18.16 -13.72 -7.66
CA HIS A 158 17.65 -13.61 -9.03
C HIS A 158 18.75 -13.28 -10.05
N VAL A 159 19.68 -12.39 -9.70
CA VAL A 159 20.77 -11.97 -10.59
C VAL A 159 22.05 -12.80 -10.43
N GLY A 160 22.03 -13.86 -9.61
CA GLY A 160 23.20 -14.71 -9.38
C GLY A 160 24.36 -14.01 -8.69
N ARG A 161 24.09 -12.99 -7.86
CA ARG A 161 25.11 -12.26 -7.08
C ARG A 161 25.00 -12.63 -5.61
N GLY A 162 26.14 -12.64 -4.90
CA GLY A 162 26.15 -12.90 -3.44
C GLY A 162 25.56 -11.75 -2.61
N HIS A 163 25.64 -10.52 -3.13
CA HIS A 163 25.13 -9.32 -2.47
C HIS A 163 24.71 -8.28 -3.51
N VAL A 164 23.75 -7.44 -3.14
CA VAL A 164 23.29 -6.28 -3.91
C VAL A 164 23.10 -5.12 -2.93
N SER A 165 23.62 -3.94 -3.28
CA SER A 165 23.46 -2.74 -2.46
C SER A 165 22.07 -2.12 -2.65
N ASP A 166 21.64 -1.30 -1.68
CA ASP A 166 20.40 -0.53 -1.78
C ASP A 166 20.35 0.30 -3.06
N ASN A 167 21.44 0.98 -3.41
CA ASN A 167 21.52 1.81 -4.62
C ASN A 167 21.36 0.97 -5.90
N ASP A 168 21.99 -0.19 -5.99
CA ASP A 168 21.83 -1.09 -7.14
C ASP A 168 20.38 -1.54 -7.30
N PHE A 169 19.71 -1.82 -6.17
CA PHE A 169 18.33 -2.27 -6.16
C PHE A 169 17.31 -1.15 -6.43
N LEU A 170 17.51 0.03 -5.88
CA LEU A 170 16.62 1.18 -6.08
C LEU A 170 16.74 1.77 -7.48
N SER A 171 17.91 1.61 -8.13
CA SER A 171 18.18 2.07 -9.49
C SER A 171 17.70 1.11 -10.58
N LEU A 172 16.97 0.05 -10.24
CA LEU A 172 16.47 -0.90 -11.23
C LEU A 172 15.58 -0.23 -12.26
N THR A 173 15.75 -0.66 -13.51
CA THR A 173 14.83 -0.28 -14.59
C THR A 173 13.47 -0.96 -14.37
N PRO A 174 12.37 -0.38 -14.88
CA PRO A 174 11.06 -1.01 -14.82
C PRO A 174 11.05 -2.43 -15.42
N SER A 175 11.81 -2.69 -16.50
CA SER A 175 11.91 -4.01 -17.11
C SER A 175 12.63 -5.03 -16.22
N ALA A 176 13.72 -4.64 -15.55
CA ALA A 176 14.42 -5.48 -14.60
C ALA A 176 13.55 -5.82 -13.38
N TRP A 177 12.80 -4.82 -12.87
CA TRP A 177 11.83 -5.02 -11.80
C TRP A 177 10.75 -6.03 -12.18
N GLN A 178 10.13 -5.88 -13.35
CA GLN A 178 9.10 -6.83 -13.82
C GLN A 178 9.66 -8.25 -14.02
N SER A 179 10.88 -8.38 -14.53
CA SER A 179 11.57 -9.68 -14.63
C SER A 179 11.74 -10.33 -13.24
N PHE A 180 12.22 -9.57 -12.27
CA PHE A 180 12.36 -10.02 -10.88
C PHE A 180 11.03 -10.49 -10.30
N LEU A 181 9.96 -9.70 -10.41
CA LEU A 181 8.64 -10.07 -9.88
C LEU A 181 8.08 -11.34 -10.55
N LYS A 182 8.25 -11.48 -11.86
CA LYS A 182 7.75 -12.63 -12.63
C LYS A 182 8.40 -13.95 -12.21
N VAL A 183 9.71 -13.92 -12.00
CA VAL A 183 10.53 -15.10 -11.68
C VAL A 183 10.47 -15.42 -10.19
N MET A 184 10.78 -14.44 -9.33
CA MET A 184 10.96 -14.67 -7.90
C MET A 184 9.66 -14.72 -7.11
N ARG A 185 8.63 -13.96 -7.54
CA ARG A 185 7.34 -13.83 -6.85
C ARG A 185 7.49 -13.69 -5.33
N PRO A 186 8.25 -12.68 -4.85
CA PRO A 186 8.70 -12.60 -3.46
C PRO A 186 7.55 -12.71 -2.44
N TRP A 187 6.40 -12.12 -2.75
CA TRP A 187 5.20 -12.20 -1.90
C TRP A 187 4.77 -13.62 -1.48
N ASN A 188 5.16 -14.69 -2.20
CA ASN A 188 4.81 -16.07 -1.86
C ASN A 188 5.29 -16.52 -0.46
N GLU A 189 6.32 -15.88 0.10
CA GLU A 189 6.84 -16.21 1.43
C GLU A 189 6.30 -15.31 2.55
N LEU A 190 5.49 -14.31 2.19
CA LEU A 190 5.02 -13.28 3.11
C LEU A 190 3.52 -13.49 3.35
N ALA A 191 3.19 -14.06 4.51
CA ALA A 191 1.80 -14.34 4.86
C ALA A 191 0.94 -13.08 4.77
N GLY A 192 -0.16 -13.15 4.01
CA GLY A 192 -1.10 -12.04 3.81
C GLY A 192 -0.69 -10.99 2.77
N ILE A 193 0.50 -11.10 2.19
CA ILE A 193 0.98 -10.20 1.14
C ILE A 193 0.76 -10.86 -0.23
N GLY A 194 -0.08 -10.25 -1.05
CA GLY A 194 -0.23 -10.62 -2.47
C GLY A 194 0.56 -9.68 -3.39
N PRO A 195 0.57 -9.93 -4.71
CA PRO A 195 1.29 -9.08 -5.67
C PRO A 195 0.86 -7.62 -5.62
N ASN A 196 -0.43 -7.34 -5.41
CA ASN A 196 -0.96 -5.98 -5.33
C ASN A 196 -0.51 -5.23 -4.06
N ALA A 197 -0.41 -5.94 -2.92
CA ALA A 197 0.08 -5.37 -1.67
C ALA A 197 1.59 -5.17 -1.73
N PHE A 198 2.31 -6.12 -2.34
CA PHE A 198 3.74 -6.00 -2.59
C PHE A 198 4.07 -4.78 -3.46
N ASP A 199 3.36 -4.60 -4.58
CA ASP A 199 3.47 -3.40 -5.42
C ASP A 199 3.15 -2.11 -4.64
N PHE A 200 2.18 -2.16 -3.72
CA PHE A 200 1.81 -1.00 -2.91
C PHE A 200 2.89 -0.58 -1.90
N ILE A 201 3.64 -1.52 -1.35
CA ILE A 201 4.77 -1.24 -0.44
C ILE A 201 5.82 -0.37 -1.14
N PHE A 202 6.16 -0.69 -2.40
CA PHE A 202 7.18 0.04 -3.17
C PHE A 202 6.66 1.30 -3.87
N GLY A 203 5.35 1.37 -4.15
CA GLY A 203 4.78 2.39 -5.03
C GLY A 203 5.08 3.83 -4.63
N ASP A 204 5.35 4.12 -3.36
CA ASP A 204 5.66 5.49 -2.90
C ASP A 204 7.06 5.67 -2.32
N ILE A 205 7.94 4.67 -2.49
CA ILE A 205 9.36 4.81 -2.14
C ILE A 205 10.01 5.74 -3.16
N THR A 206 10.37 6.95 -2.73
CA THR A 206 10.82 8.04 -3.63
C THR A 206 12.12 7.72 -4.37
N GLU A 207 12.96 6.91 -3.73
CA GLU A 207 14.26 6.49 -4.22
C GLU A 207 14.15 5.37 -5.27
N ALA A 208 13.03 4.65 -5.32
CA ALA A 208 12.83 3.51 -6.22
C ALA A 208 12.50 3.99 -7.65
N VAL A 209 13.49 3.95 -8.54
CA VAL A 209 13.36 4.37 -9.95
C VAL A 209 12.27 3.57 -10.67
N PHE A 210 12.20 2.26 -10.44
CA PHE A 210 11.19 1.39 -11.05
C PHE A 210 9.75 1.72 -10.63
N ALA A 211 9.54 2.39 -9.49
CA ALA A 211 8.22 2.75 -8.99
C ALA A 211 7.65 4.01 -9.67
N ARG A 212 8.49 4.86 -10.24
CA ARG A 212 8.09 6.12 -10.93
C ARG A 212 7.16 5.89 -12.11
N ASP A 213 7.37 4.78 -12.81
CA ASP A 213 6.55 4.37 -13.96
C ASP A 213 5.37 3.45 -13.57
N SER A 214 5.13 3.24 -12.27
CA SER A 214 4.01 2.40 -11.82
C SER A 214 2.67 3.11 -12.00
N PHE A 215 1.68 2.34 -12.44
CA PHE A 215 0.33 2.85 -12.68
C PHE A 215 -0.72 1.79 -12.32
N LYS A 216 -1.63 2.17 -11.40
CA LYS A 216 -2.77 1.34 -10.98
C LYS A 216 -4.03 1.76 -11.71
N PHE A 217 -4.53 0.88 -12.58
CA PHE A 217 -5.79 1.07 -13.31
C PHE A 217 -6.98 0.55 -12.50
N ASP A 218 -7.12 1.06 -11.27
CA ASP A 218 -8.16 0.67 -10.32
C ASP A 218 -9.49 1.40 -10.57
N SER A 219 -10.50 1.10 -9.74
CA SER A 219 -11.83 1.72 -9.89
C SER A 219 -11.85 3.24 -9.75
N ALA A 220 -10.96 3.83 -8.95
CA ALA A 220 -10.93 5.28 -8.75
C ALA A 220 -10.32 5.97 -9.98
N ASN A 221 -9.16 5.50 -10.43
CA ASN A 221 -8.50 6.05 -11.62
C ASN A 221 -9.32 5.84 -12.89
N ARG A 222 -9.98 4.68 -13.03
CA ARG A 222 -10.95 4.47 -14.14
C ARG A 222 -12.11 5.45 -14.07
N HIS A 223 -12.67 5.64 -12.88
CA HIS A 223 -13.78 6.58 -12.68
C HIS A 223 -13.38 8.02 -13.02
N PHE A 224 -12.18 8.46 -12.60
CA PHE A 224 -11.62 9.76 -12.98
C PHE A 224 -11.60 9.93 -14.51
N LEU A 225 -10.98 8.99 -15.22
CA LEU A 225 -10.82 9.06 -16.68
C LEU A 225 -12.16 9.05 -17.41
N GLN A 226 -13.14 8.30 -16.89
CA GLN A 226 -14.49 8.22 -17.45
C GLN A 226 -15.32 9.48 -17.20
N VAL A 227 -15.29 10.02 -15.97
CA VAL A 227 -16.05 11.23 -15.62
C VAL A 227 -15.48 12.45 -16.32
N ALA A 228 -14.15 12.57 -16.35
CA ALA A 228 -13.48 13.62 -17.12
C ALA A 228 -13.82 13.55 -18.61
N GLY A 229 -14.07 12.34 -19.15
CA GLY A 229 -14.27 12.07 -20.58
C GLY A 229 -13.01 11.66 -21.32
N ILE A 230 -11.87 11.61 -20.63
CA ILE A 230 -10.55 11.22 -21.16
C ILE A 230 -10.58 9.78 -21.69
N SER A 231 -11.42 8.89 -21.13
CA SER A 231 -11.56 7.51 -21.61
C SER A 231 -11.97 7.40 -23.08
N ALA A 232 -12.58 8.43 -23.66
CA ALA A 232 -12.91 8.45 -25.09
C ALA A 232 -11.66 8.47 -25.99
N LEU A 233 -10.54 8.98 -25.49
CA LEU A 233 -9.25 9.08 -26.19
C LEU A 233 -8.40 7.80 -26.08
N ILE A 234 -8.87 6.81 -25.32
CA ILE A 234 -8.10 5.60 -24.97
C ILE A 234 -8.84 4.39 -25.54
N GLN A 235 -8.27 3.74 -26.56
CA GLN A 235 -8.90 2.61 -27.26
C GLN A 235 -7.91 1.46 -27.51
N PRO A 236 -8.15 0.24 -26.96
CA PRO A 236 -9.17 -0.09 -25.94
C PRO A 236 -8.98 0.65 -24.60
N PHE A 237 -10.05 0.83 -23.81
CA PHE A 237 -9.96 1.42 -22.47
C PHE A 237 -9.45 0.41 -21.44
N ASP A 238 -8.17 0.08 -21.53
CA ASP A 238 -7.45 -0.80 -20.62
C ASP A 238 -6.21 -0.13 -20.01
N ARG A 239 -5.48 -0.89 -19.18
CA ARG A 239 -4.33 -0.37 -18.45
C ARG A 239 -3.19 0.02 -19.39
N GLU A 240 -2.88 -0.85 -20.34
CA GLU A 240 -1.74 -0.71 -21.25
C GLU A 240 -1.92 0.51 -22.17
N GLU A 241 -3.10 0.66 -22.76
CA GLU A 241 -3.44 1.82 -23.59
C GLU A 241 -3.55 3.10 -22.77
N THR A 242 -4.07 3.03 -21.54
CA THR A 242 -4.09 4.20 -20.64
C THR A 242 -2.68 4.69 -20.35
N ILE A 243 -1.74 3.78 -20.05
CA ILE A 243 -0.33 4.12 -19.83
C ILE A 243 0.27 4.76 -21.08
N ARG A 244 0.02 4.19 -22.27
CA ARG A 244 0.54 4.73 -23.54
C ARG A 244 0.01 6.13 -23.79
N PHE A 245 -1.29 6.35 -23.61
CA PHE A 245 -1.93 7.66 -23.74
C PHE A 245 -1.30 8.68 -22.77
N LEU A 246 -1.23 8.36 -21.47
CA LEU A 246 -0.66 9.27 -20.46
C LEU A 246 0.81 9.62 -20.75
N LYS A 247 1.62 8.65 -21.21
CA LYS A 247 3.00 8.93 -21.64
C LYS A 247 3.06 9.82 -22.88
N SER A 248 2.11 9.69 -23.81
CA SER A 248 2.08 10.51 -25.03
C SER A 248 1.79 11.99 -24.78
N LEU A 249 1.14 12.32 -23.65
CA LEU A 249 0.87 13.71 -23.24
C LEU A 249 2.13 14.47 -22.78
N ALA A 250 3.26 13.77 -22.58
CA ALA A 250 4.55 14.37 -22.19
C ALA A 250 4.45 15.35 -20.99
N LEU A 251 3.57 15.06 -20.03
CA LEU A 251 3.37 15.87 -18.83
C LEU A 251 4.66 15.92 -17.99
N PRO A 252 4.94 17.01 -17.26
CA PRO A 252 6.13 17.15 -16.41
C PRO A 252 6.01 16.37 -15.08
N TYR A 253 5.31 15.23 -15.10
CA TYR A 253 5.09 14.37 -13.94
C TYR A 253 5.31 12.91 -14.32
N THR A 254 5.76 12.12 -13.35
CA THR A 254 5.84 10.67 -13.49
C THR A 254 4.45 10.03 -13.57
N LEU A 255 4.36 8.82 -14.14
CA LEU A 255 3.09 8.08 -14.14
C LEU A 255 2.55 7.85 -12.73
N ARG A 256 3.45 7.67 -11.75
CA ARG A 256 3.05 7.49 -10.35
C ARG A 256 2.39 8.74 -9.78
N GLU A 257 2.95 9.92 -10.02
CA GLU A 257 2.35 11.19 -9.59
C GLU A 257 1.01 11.46 -10.26
N ILE A 258 0.91 11.19 -11.57
CA ILE A 258 -0.37 11.25 -12.29
C ILE A 258 -1.39 10.30 -11.64
N ASN A 259 -1.00 9.06 -11.34
CA ASN A 259 -1.85 8.05 -10.73
C ASN A 259 -2.33 8.46 -9.32
N LYS A 260 -1.45 9.03 -8.50
CA LYS A 260 -1.78 9.56 -7.16
C LYS A 260 -2.70 10.76 -7.22
N GLY A 261 -2.44 11.69 -8.14
CA GLY A 261 -3.24 12.89 -8.33
C GLY A 261 -4.67 12.54 -8.71
N MET A 262 -4.85 11.71 -9.74
CA MET A 262 -6.17 11.21 -10.16
C MET A 262 -6.90 10.48 -9.03
N TYR A 263 -6.21 9.57 -8.32
CA TYR A 263 -6.79 8.86 -7.19
C TYR A 263 -7.28 9.84 -6.11
N THR A 264 -6.43 10.77 -5.68
CA THR A 264 -6.75 11.73 -4.60
C THR A 264 -7.92 12.63 -4.99
N TYR A 265 -7.96 13.07 -6.25
CA TYR A 265 -8.99 13.94 -6.81
C TYR A 265 -10.39 13.32 -6.87
N CYS A 266 -10.49 11.98 -6.82
CA CYS A 266 -11.79 11.30 -6.93
C CYS A 266 -11.98 10.15 -5.92
N SER A 267 -11.08 9.97 -4.96
CA SER A 267 -11.23 8.91 -3.95
C SER A 267 -12.38 9.23 -2.99
N ILE A 268 -12.99 8.17 -2.46
CA ILE A 268 -14.00 8.31 -1.39
C ILE A 268 -13.34 8.83 -0.11
N THR A 269 -12.15 8.32 0.19
CA THR A 269 -11.39 8.64 1.41
C THR A 269 -11.04 10.12 1.50
N GLU A 270 -10.73 10.75 0.37
CA GLU A 270 -10.41 12.17 0.29
C GLU A 270 -11.59 13.01 -0.21
N GLY A 271 -12.77 12.42 -0.35
CA GLY A 271 -13.95 13.06 -0.94
C GLY A 271 -14.38 14.34 -0.21
N HIS A 272 -14.12 14.42 1.12
CA HIS A 272 -14.34 15.64 1.89
C HIS A 272 -13.43 16.78 1.44
N ASN A 273 -12.16 16.50 1.13
CA ASN A 273 -11.16 17.51 0.79
C ASN A 273 -11.16 17.82 -0.72
N TYR A 274 -11.27 16.78 -1.55
CA TYR A 274 -11.00 16.82 -2.98
C TYR A 274 -12.08 16.13 -3.85
N GLY A 275 -13.28 15.83 -3.35
CA GLY A 275 -14.31 15.05 -4.04
C GLY A 275 -15.01 15.69 -5.26
N PHE A 276 -14.28 16.35 -6.15
CA PHE A 276 -14.79 17.12 -7.30
C PHE A 276 -15.62 16.28 -8.28
N PHE A 277 -15.31 14.99 -8.44
CA PHE A 277 -16.04 14.06 -9.32
C PHE A 277 -17.10 13.20 -8.60
N ARG A 278 -17.35 13.45 -7.31
CA ARG A 278 -18.35 12.71 -6.52
C ARG A 278 -19.46 13.58 -5.93
N ASN A 279 -19.21 14.88 -5.81
CA ASN A 279 -20.14 15.81 -5.17
C ASN A 279 -20.44 16.98 -6.13
N PRO A 280 -21.69 17.14 -6.60
CA PRO A 280 -22.08 18.26 -7.48
C PRO A 280 -21.67 19.63 -6.92
N ALA A 281 -21.80 19.83 -5.60
CA ALA A 281 -21.41 21.10 -4.96
C ALA A 281 -19.90 21.37 -5.05
N ARG A 282 -19.07 20.31 -5.09
CA ARG A 282 -17.62 20.44 -5.31
C ARG A 282 -17.30 20.62 -6.79
N CYS A 283 -18.05 19.96 -7.69
CA CYS A 283 -17.88 20.10 -9.14
C CYS A 283 -18.01 21.56 -9.60
N VAL A 284 -18.91 22.34 -9.00
CA VAL A 284 -19.06 23.78 -9.27
C VAL A 284 -17.80 24.58 -8.93
N LEU A 285 -16.98 24.12 -7.98
CA LEU A 285 -15.74 24.76 -7.56
C LEU A 285 -14.50 24.26 -8.32
N CYS A 286 -14.69 23.42 -9.35
CA CYS A 286 -13.61 22.82 -10.13
C CYS A 286 -13.13 23.77 -11.22
N ASP A 287 -11.84 24.11 -11.20
CA ASP A 287 -11.20 25.06 -12.13
C ASP A 287 -11.25 24.57 -13.61
N VAL A 288 -11.46 23.28 -13.83
CA VAL A 288 -11.53 22.64 -15.16
C VAL A 288 -12.93 22.11 -15.50
N ARG A 289 -13.98 22.56 -14.79
CA ARG A 289 -15.36 22.12 -15.02
C ARG A 289 -15.78 22.33 -16.48
N ASP A 290 -15.54 23.51 -17.05
CA ASP A 290 -16.11 23.86 -18.36
C ASP A 290 -15.51 23.04 -19.53
N ILE A 291 -14.39 22.35 -19.30
CA ILE A 291 -13.75 21.43 -20.27
C ILE A 291 -13.94 19.95 -19.93
N CYS A 292 -14.59 19.63 -18.80
CA CYS A 292 -14.91 18.27 -18.38
C CYS A 292 -16.16 17.75 -19.11
N ALA A 293 -16.17 16.47 -19.51
CA ALA A 293 -17.30 15.89 -20.24
C ALA A 293 -18.57 15.74 -19.37
N LYS A 294 -18.41 15.49 -18.08
CA LYS A 294 -19.53 15.50 -17.11
C LYS A 294 -19.45 16.74 -16.23
N ASN A 295 -20.40 17.64 -16.44
CA ASN A 295 -20.72 18.74 -15.54
C ASN A 295 -21.95 18.34 -14.74
N PHE A 296 -21.74 18.03 -13.46
CA PHE A 296 -22.81 17.68 -12.53
C PHE A 296 -23.63 18.89 -12.12
#